data_AF-A0A4Q0SN47-F1
#
_entry.id   AF-A0A4Q0SN47-F1
#
_cell.length_a   1.000
_cell.length_b   1.000
_cell.length_c   1.000
_cell.angle_alpha   90.00
_cell.angle_beta   90.00
_cell.angle_gamma   90.00
#
_symmetry.space_group_name_H-M   'P 1'
#
loop_
_entity.id
_entity.type
_entity.pdbx_description
1 polymer ?
#
loop_
_entity_poly.entity_id
_entity_poly.type
_entity_poly.pdbx_seq_one_letter_code
_entity_poly.pdbx_strand_id
1 'polypeptide(L)' 'MATQQQLDDLKAALYAGITTVSYEGKSTTFRSLDEMRGLIAMLENELGICRPTRVVIRSEKGW' A
#
# COMPACT_ATOMS: atom_id res chain seq x y z
N MET A 1 3.09 -8.66 -9.51
CA MET A 1 1.77 -8.80 -8.86
C MET A 1 2.00 -8.68 -7.37
N ALA A 2 1.65 -7.54 -6.78
CA ALA A 2 1.60 -7.41 -5.34
C ALA A 2 0.70 -8.50 -4.72
N THR A 3 1.16 -9.18 -3.68
CA THR A 3 0.37 -10.20 -2.97
C THR A 3 -0.08 -9.68 -1.60
N GLN A 4 -1.28 -10.07 -1.20
CA GLN A 4 -1.85 -9.70 0.10
C GLN A 4 -0.97 -10.15 1.28
N GLN A 5 -0.21 -11.25 1.11
CA GLN A 5 0.78 -11.73 2.08
C GLN A 5 1.91 -10.73 2.30
N GLN A 6 2.42 -10.09 1.23
CA GLN A 6 3.47 -9.06 1.35
C GLN A 6 2.97 -7.85 2.13
N LEU A 7 1.71 -7.46 1.92
CA LEU A 7 1.09 -6.35 2.63
C LEU A 7 1.00 -6.64 4.14
N ASP A 8 0.60 -7.86 4.51
CA ASP A 8 0.49 -8.28 5.91
C ASP A 8 1.86 -8.28 6.62
N ASP A 9 2.88 -8.85 5.96
CA ASP A 9 4.24 -8.91 6.50
C ASP A 9 4.84 -7.50 6.71
N LEU A 10 4.63 -6.60 5.74
CA LEU A 10 5.01 -5.19 5.85
C LEU A 10 4.28 -4.48 6.99
N LYS A 11 2.98 -4.73 7.16
CA LYS A 11 2.20 -4.16 8.27
C LYS A 11 2.69 -4.68 9.62
N ALA A 12 2.94 -5.99 9.74
CA ALA A 12 3.46 -6.59 10.96
C ALA A 12 4.83 -6.02 11.33
N ALA A 13 5.73 -5.88 10.36
CA ALA A 13 7.04 -5.27 10.57
C ALA A 13 6.94 -3.79 10.98
N LEU A 14 6.02 -3.03 10.38
CA LEU A 14 5.75 -1.65 10.78
C LEU A 14 5.26 -1.56 12.23
N TYR A 15 4.36 -2.45 12.65
CA TYR A 15 3.90 -2.52 14.05
C TYR A 15 5.00 -2.92 15.03
N ALA A 16 5.91 -3.79 14.61
CA ALA A 16 7.07 -4.20 15.40
C ALA A 16 8.18 -3.15 15.43
N GLY A 17 8.12 -2.10 14.59
CA GLY A 17 9.17 -1.08 14.45
C GLY A 17 10.41 -1.59 13.72
N ILE A 18 10.27 -2.62 12.90
CA ILE A 18 11.36 -3.27 12.17
C ILE A 18 11.40 -2.71 10.75
N THR A 19 12.59 -2.31 10.29
CA THR A 19 12.79 -1.77 8.93
C THR A 19 13.25 -2.83 7.92
N THR A 20 13.41 -4.08 8.34
CA THR A 20 13.83 -5.20 7.48
C THR A 20 12.69 -6.19 7.34
N VAL A 21 12.27 -6.48 6.11
CA VAL A 21 11.18 -7.42 5.81
C VAL A 21 11.66 -8.46 4.83
N SER A 22 11.30 -9.72 5.09
CA SER A 22 11.64 -10.85 4.23
C SER A 22 10.39 -11.39 3.57
N TYR A 23 10.28 -11.22 2.26
CA TYR A 23 9.16 -11.74 1.46
C TYR A 23 9.67 -12.44 0.21
N GLU A 24 9.07 -13.58 -0.12
CA GLU A 24 9.38 -14.34 -1.34
C GLU A 24 10.88 -14.72 -1.48
N GLY A 25 11.55 -14.99 -0.35
CA GLY A 25 12.98 -15.31 -0.31
C GLY A 25 13.92 -14.12 -0.51
N LYS A 26 13.37 -12.89 -0.57
CA LYS A 26 14.14 -11.65 -0.64
C LYS A 26 13.98 -10.86 0.66
N SER A 27 15.08 -10.32 1.14
CA SER A 27 15.09 -9.42 2.29
C SER A 27 15.30 -8.00 1.79
N THR A 28 14.35 -7.13 2.09
CA THR A 28 14.40 -5.70 1.78
C THR A 28 14.55 -4.92 3.08
N THR A 29 15.60 -4.11 3.16
CA THR A 29 15.84 -3.20 4.28
C THR A 29 15.44 -1.79 3.87
N PHE A 30 14.42 -1.24 4.52
CA PHE A 30 13.96 0.13 4.39
C PHE A 30 14.83 1.06 5.20
N ARG A 31 15.01 2.30 4.73
CA ARG A 31 15.80 3.31 5.47
C ARG A 31 15.03 3.90 6.64
N SER A 32 13.71 3.84 6.61
CA SER A 32 12.82 4.43 7.61
C SER A 32 11.43 3.81 7.57
N LEU A 33 10.71 3.89 8.70
CA LEU A 33 9.31 3.46 8.80
C LEU A 33 8.38 4.26 7.88
N ASP A 34 8.73 5.51 7.59
CA ASP A 34 7.97 6.36 6.66
C ASP A 34 8.03 5.83 5.22
N GLU A 35 9.22 5.41 4.79
CA GLU A 35 9.42 4.77 3.47
C GLU A 35 8.60 3.49 3.34
N MET A 36 8.59 2.68 4.42
CA MET A 36 7.78 1.47 4.51
C MET A 36 6.26 1.77 4.42
N ARG A 37 5.77 2.83 5.08
CA ARG A 37 4.37 3.27 4.94
C ARG A 37 4.02 3.66 3.51
N GLY A 38 4.92 4.36 2.82
CA GLY A 38 4.74 4.73 1.40
C GLY A 38 4.56 3.50 0.51
N LEU A 39 5.36 2.46 0.72
CA LEU A 39 5.24 1.20 -0.01
C LEU A 39 3.93 0.45 0.29
N ILE A 40 3.52 0.38 1.56
CA ILE A 40 2.23 -0.20 1.94
C ILE A 40 1.09 0.51 1.20
N ALA A 41 1.09 1.85 1.17
CA ALA A 41 0.06 2.61 0.46
C ALA A 41 0.08 2.34 -1.07
N MET A 42 1.26 2.21 -1.67
CA MET A 42 1.40 1.84 -3.08
C MET A 42 0.86 0.43 -3.36
N LEU A 43 1.16 -0.53 -2.49
CA LEU A 43 0.67 -1.91 -2.58
C LEU A 43 -0.86 -1.99 -2.39
N GLU A 44 -1.42 -1.24 -1.45
CA GLU A 44 -2.88 -1.13 -1.26
C GLU A 44 -3.57 -0.53 -2.48
N ASN A 45 -2.92 0.43 -3.13
CA ASN A 45 -3.42 1.01 -4.38
C ASN A 45 -3.34 0.01 -5.55
N GLU A 46 -2.24 -0.73 -5.71
CA GLU A 46 -2.09 -1.75 -6.75
C GLU A 46 -3.09 -2.91 -6.57
N LEU A 47 -3.37 -3.30 -5.33
CA LEU A 47 -4.37 -4.31 -4.99
C LEU A 47 -5.83 -3.83 -5.14
N GLY A 48 -6.04 -2.55 -5.46
CA GLY A 48 -7.39 -1.96 -5.58
C GLY A 48 -8.14 -1.86 -4.24
N ILE A 49 -7.42 -1.91 -3.12
CA ILE A 49 -7.98 -1.71 -1.77
C ILE A 49 -8.29 -0.23 -1.55
N CYS A 50 -7.59 0.67 -2.26
CA CYS A 50 -7.98 2.07 -2.35
C CYS A 50 -9.34 2.19 -3.06
N ARG A 51 -10.36 2.57 -2.27
CA ARG A 51 -11.71 2.85 -2.75
C ARG A 51 -11.64 3.80 -3.95
N PRO A 52 -12.36 3.53 -5.06
CA PRO A 52 -12.37 4.45 -6.17
C PRO A 52 -12.87 5.79 -5.66
N THR A 53 -12.04 6.84 -5.79
CA THR A 53 -12.47 8.21 -5.58
C THR A 53 -13.64 8.44 -6.51
N ARG A 54 -14.85 8.46 -5.95
CA ARG A 54 -16.08 8.62 -6.71
C ARG A 54 -16.05 10.01 -7.34
N VAL A 55 -15.61 10.10 -8.59
CA VAL A 55 -15.72 11.31 -9.39
C VAL A 55 -17.19 11.53 -9.67
N VAL A 56 -17.82 12.42 -8.91
CA VAL A 56 -19.15 12.93 -9.21
C VAL A 56 -19.03 13.88 -10.40
N ILE A 57 -19.21 13.34 -11.61
CA ILE A 57 -19.36 14.17 -12.80
C ILE A 57 -20.72 14.87 -12.67
N ARG A 58 -20.71 16.15 -12.30
CA ARG A 58 -21.92 16.98 -12.26
C ARG A 58 -22.38 17.21 -13.70
N SER A 59 -23.46 16.53 -14.12
CA SER A 59 -24.09 16.77 -15.42
C SER A 59 -24.77 18.14 -15.42
N GLU A 60 -24.15 19.11 -16.09
CA GLU A 60 -24.78 20.35 -16.52
C GLU A 60 -25.67 20.06 -17.74
N LYS A 61 -26.87 19.54 -17.51
CA LYS A 61 -27.89 19.53 -18.56
C LYS A 61 -28.64 20.85 -18.49
N GLY A 62 -28.27 21.74 -19.41
CA GLY A 62 -28.91 23.03 -19.66
C GLY A 62 -30.40 22.87 -19.95
N TRP A 63 -31.14 23.87 -19.50
CA TRP A 63 -32.55 24.10 -19.77
C TRP A 63 -32.74 24.65 -21.19
#